data_AF-A0AAW8Q0W8-F1
#
_entry.id   AF-A0AAW8Q0W8-F1
#
_cell.length_a   1.000
_cell.length_b   1.000
_cell.length_c   1.000
_cell.angle_alpha   90.00
_cell.angle_beta   90.00
_cell.angle_gamma   90.00
#
_symmetry.space_group_name_H-M   'P 1'
#
loop_
_entity.id
_entity.type
_entity.pdbx_description
1 polymer ?
#
loop_
_entity_poly.entity_id
_entity_poly.type
_entity_poly.pdbx_seq_one_letter_code
_entity_poly.pdbx_strand_id
1 'polypeptide(L)'
;MNISEIEKSEEECLHGLVLDKMPDTIPDNLKEVSVKAELKLGALCPEFVTKLVTWTIKCKPKGVYTIVEFKDLEPEMVSRLILVCGNLQVGISLVPPTDFTPDELSNYKKVLNEAAVALLKFRGSAPYLFPVCNYLEYMAANVLSGVTVLEPKDLYTRYTFKNILPLDWVDDIKSSLADAVYEHLGGKEKFEESVKLMAYVTSNSVEGKISGNG
;
A
#
# COMPACT_ATOMS: atom_id res chain seq x y z
N MET A 1 -4.81 -16.07 12.78
CA MET A 1 -3.85 -15.97 13.89
C MET A 1 -3.99 -14.60 14.50
N ASN A 2 -3.86 -14.53 15.82
CA ASN A 2 -3.95 -13.29 16.57
C ASN A 2 -2.56 -12.70 16.79
N ILE A 3 -2.47 -11.37 16.95
CA ILE A 3 -1.21 -10.70 17.27
C ILE A 3 -0.66 -11.14 18.63
N SER A 4 -1.54 -11.51 19.57
CA SER A 4 -1.13 -12.08 20.86
C SER A 4 -0.41 -13.44 20.77
N GLU A 5 -0.49 -14.13 19.62
CA GLU A 5 0.05 -15.49 19.44
C GLU A 5 1.45 -15.51 18.80
N ILE A 6 2.01 -14.35 18.42
CA ILE A 6 3.21 -14.29 17.59
C ILE A 6 4.52 -14.55 18.34
N GLU A 7 4.51 -14.58 19.67
CA GLU A 7 5.71 -14.55 20.53
C GLU A 7 6.75 -15.65 20.23
N LYS A 8 6.29 -16.79 19.70
CA LYS A 8 7.13 -17.95 19.36
C LYS A 8 7.28 -18.17 17.85
N SER A 9 6.85 -17.22 17.03
CA SER A 9 6.93 -17.34 15.59
C SER A 9 8.38 -17.27 15.11
N GLU A 10 8.79 -18.24 14.30
CA GLU A 10 10.07 -18.24 13.59
C GLU A 10 9.97 -17.59 12.20
N GLU A 11 8.76 -17.19 11.78
CA GLU A 11 8.51 -16.50 10.52
C GLU A 11 8.96 -15.03 10.57
N GLU A 12 9.66 -14.57 9.53
CA GLU A 12 10.06 -13.15 9.39
C GLU A 12 8.89 -12.25 8.97
N CYS A 13 7.88 -12.82 8.32
CA CYS A 13 6.70 -12.12 7.78
C CYS A 13 5.43 -12.84 8.23
N LEU A 14 4.52 -12.12 8.89
CA LEU A 14 3.21 -12.65 9.29
C LEU A 14 2.09 -11.77 8.76
N HIS A 15 1.12 -12.35 8.05
CA HIS A 15 0.08 -11.58 7.37
C HIS A 15 -1.33 -11.99 7.78
N GLY A 16 -2.28 -11.05 7.67
CA GLY A 16 -3.70 -11.26 7.92
C GLY A 16 -4.03 -11.48 9.39
N LEU A 17 -3.23 -10.92 10.31
CA LEU A 17 -3.41 -11.09 11.75
C LEU A 17 -4.55 -10.24 12.30
N VAL A 18 -5.20 -10.70 13.36
CA VAL A 18 -6.17 -9.91 14.12
C VAL A 18 -5.45 -9.18 15.25
N LEU A 19 -5.68 -7.87 15.38
CA LEU A 19 -5.09 -7.06 16.43
C LEU A 19 -5.92 -7.13 17.72
N ASP A 20 -5.87 -8.28 18.37
CA ASP A 20 -6.66 -8.60 19.56
C ASP A 20 -6.08 -7.95 20.83
N LYS A 21 -4.87 -8.37 21.23
CA LYS A 21 -4.15 -7.95 22.43
C LYS A 21 -2.67 -7.85 22.08
N MET A 22 -1.97 -6.90 22.69
CA MET A 22 -0.52 -6.77 22.50
C MET A 22 0.19 -7.99 23.09
N PRO A 23 1.11 -8.63 22.35
CA PRO A 23 1.98 -9.65 22.93
C PRO A 23 2.92 -9.00 23.95
N ASP A 24 3.40 -9.80 24.88
CA ASP A 24 4.37 -9.38 25.88
C ASP A 24 5.74 -9.18 25.23
N THR A 25 6.07 -10.04 24.26
CA THR A 25 7.32 -9.98 23.49
C THR A 25 7.07 -9.97 21.98
N ILE A 26 7.97 -9.31 21.24
CA ILE A 26 7.98 -9.35 19.78
C ILE A 26 9.17 -10.22 19.37
N PRO A 27 9.01 -11.23 18.50
CA PRO A 27 10.13 -12.03 18.01
C PRO A 27 11.21 -11.18 17.33
N ASP A 28 12.49 -11.50 17.56
CA ASP A 28 13.60 -10.68 17.04
C ASP A 28 13.85 -10.87 15.53
N ASN A 29 13.40 -11.98 14.97
CA ASN A 29 13.42 -12.30 13.54
C ASN A 29 12.29 -11.64 12.74
N LEU A 30 11.26 -11.11 13.42
CA LEU A 30 10.10 -10.52 12.76
C LEU A 30 10.51 -9.22 12.06
N LYS A 31 10.17 -9.09 10.78
CA LYS A 31 10.48 -7.92 9.94
C LYS A 31 9.22 -7.23 9.42
N GLU A 32 8.17 -7.99 9.13
CA GLU A 32 6.94 -7.47 8.56
C GLU A 32 5.71 -8.14 9.17
N VAL A 33 4.70 -7.32 9.46
CA VAL A 33 3.39 -7.79 9.91
C VAL A 33 2.28 -7.08 9.15
N SER A 34 1.25 -7.82 8.73
CA SER A 34 -0.02 -7.21 8.36
C SER A 34 -1.15 -7.56 9.33
N VAL A 35 -1.96 -6.56 9.65
CA VAL A 35 -3.13 -6.66 10.54
C VAL A 35 -4.40 -6.26 9.82
N LYS A 36 -5.49 -6.99 10.07
CA LYS A 36 -6.81 -6.69 9.53
C LYS A 36 -7.39 -5.45 10.21
N ALA A 37 -7.80 -4.47 9.40
CA ALA A 37 -8.49 -3.28 9.88
C ALA A 37 -9.84 -3.66 10.48
N GLU A 38 -10.16 -3.05 11.62
CA GLU A 38 -11.51 -3.10 12.17
C GLU A 38 -12.24 -1.81 11.83
N LEU A 39 -13.27 -1.92 11.00
CA LEU A 39 -14.13 -0.81 10.61
C LEU A 39 -15.45 -0.86 11.38
N LYS A 40 -15.94 0.30 11.83
CA LYS A 40 -17.26 0.48 12.44
C LYS A 40 -17.94 1.68 11.79
N LEU A 41 -19.10 1.45 11.17
CA LEU A 41 -19.89 2.47 10.46
C LEU A 41 -19.06 3.24 9.41
N GLY A 42 -18.25 2.53 8.61
CA GLY A 42 -17.43 3.17 7.58
C GLY A 42 -16.32 4.08 8.15
N ALA A 43 -15.76 3.73 9.30
CA ALA A 43 -14.58 4.38 9.86
C ALA A 43 -13.72 3.39 10.64
N LEU A 44 -12.42 3.64 10.74
CA LEU A 44 -11.54 2.90 11.64
C LEU A 44 -12.10 2.95 13.07
N CYS A 45 -12.26 1.77 13.67
CA CYS A 45 -12.70 1.65 15.06
C CYS A 45 -11.71 2.37 15.98
N PRO A 46 -12.14 3.29 16.87
CA PRO A 46 -11.24 4.00 17.78
C PRO A 46 -10.41 3.07 18.68
N GLU A 47 -10.99 1.95 19.09
CA GLU A 47 -10.31 0.90 19.86
C GLU A 47 -9.18 0.27 19.05
N PHE A 48 -9.45 -0.05 17.78
CA PHE A 48 -8.44 -0.55 16.86
C PHE A 48 -7.31 0.45 16.64
N VAL A 49 -7.62 1.75 16.45
CA VAL A 49 -6.59 2.79 16.30
C VAL A 49 -5.69 2.86 17.54
N THR A 50 -6.27 2.76 18.73
CA THR A 50 -5.50 2.76 20.00
C THR A 50 -4.56 1.56 20.09
N LYS A 51 -5.04 0.36 19.73
CA LYS A 51 -4.20 -0.84 19.67
C LYS A 51 -3.11 -0.71 18.62
N LEU A 52 -3.43 -0.19 17.44
CA LEU A 52 -2.50 -0.01 16.32
C LEU A 52 -1.38 0.96 16.71
N VAL A 53 -1.70 2.10 17.35
CA VAL A 53 -0.71 3.03 17.87
C VAL A 53 0.24 2.33 18.86
N THR A 54 -0.31 1.57 19.80
CA THR A 54 0.47 0.85 20.82
C THR A 54 1.40 -0.18 20.17
N TRP A 55 0.89 -0.94 19.20
CA TRP A 55 1.64 -1.90 18.40
C TRP A 55 2.78 -1.23 17.64
N THR A 56 2.51 -0.16 16.91
CA THR A 56 3.50 0.59 16.13
C THR A 56 4.62 1.14 17.02
N ILE A 57 4.28 1.66 18.22
CA ILE A 57 5.28 2.13 19.20
C ILE A 57 6.20 0.99 19.65
N LYS A 58 5.64 -0.21 19.92
CA LYS A 58 6.45 -1.39 20.28
C LYS A 58 7.32 -1.90 19.12
N CYS A 59 6.82 -1.81 17.88
CA CYS A 59 7.49 -2.32 16.68
C CYS A 59 8.63 -1.43 16.19
N LYS A 60 8.48 -0.10 16.32
CA LYS A 60 9.41 0.87 15.75
C LYS A 60 10.87 0.68 16.20
N PRO A 61 11.20 0.44 17.48
CA PRO A 61 12.57 0.15 17.91
C PRO A 61 13.15 -1.16 17.35
N LYS A 62 12.30 -2.11 16.96
CA LYS A 62 12.70 -3.40 16.38
C LYS A 62 12.77 -3.36 14.84
N GLY A 63 12.38 -2.24 14.23
CA GLY A 63 12.36 -2.12 12.77
C GLY A 63 11.28 -2.95 12.08
N VAL A 64 10.25 -3.39 12.81
CA VAL A 64 9.15 -4.18 12.22
C VAL A 64 8.24 -3.26 11.41
N TYR A 65 8.11 -3.53 10.12
CA TYR A 65 7.17 -2.84 9.24
C TYR A 65 5.74 -3.36 9.46
N THR A 66 4.78 -2.45 9.61
CA THR A 66 3.37 -2.81 9.81
C THR A 66 2.54 -2.38 8.62
N ILE A 67 1.68 -3.27 8.12
CA ILE A 67 0.70 -3.04 7.07
C ILE A 67 -0.70 -3.19 7.65
N VAL A 68 -1.61 -2.27 7.34
CA VAL A 68 -3.02 -2.37 7.73
C VAL A 68 -3.84 -2.79 6.51
N GLU A 69 -4.55 -3.91 6.64
CA GLU A 69 -5.35 -4.53 5.58
C GLU A 69 -6.80 -4.07 5.65
N PHE A 70 -7.25 -3.39 4.60
CA PHE A 70 -8.61 -2.93 4.44
C PHE A 70 -9.32 -3.82 3.42
N LYS A 71 -10.42 -4.42 3.85
CA LYS A 71 -11.35 -5.16 3.01
C LYS A 71 -12.67 -4.39 2.95
N ASP A 72 -13.36 -4.47 1.82
CA ASP A 72 -14.72 -3.94 1.63
C ASP A 72 -14.82 -2.45 2.01
N LEU A 73 -13.79 -1.69 1.62
CA LEU A 73 -13.66 -0.27 1.95
C LEU A 73 -14.52 0.57 1.00
N GLU A 74 -15.26 1.54 1.54
CA GLU A 74 -15.96 2.52 0.71
C GLU A 74 -14.98 3.54 0.10
N PRO A 75 -15.09 3.89 -1.19
CA PRO A 75 -14.14 4.78 -1.87
C PRO A 75 -13.88 6.11 -1.13
N GLU A 76 -14.92 6.76 -0.60
CA GLU A 76 -14.83 8.04 0.09
C GLU A 76 -13.96 8.02 1.36
N MET A 77 -13.71 6.83 1.93
CA MET A 77 -12.91 6.68 3.14
C MET A 77 -11.40 6.75 2.88
N VAL A 78 -10.97 6.49 1.65
CA VAL A 78 -9.58 6.26 1.28
C VAL A 78 -8.68 7.44 1.66
N SER A 79 -9.09 8.67 1.32
CA SER A 79 -8.33 9.88 1.63
C SER A 79 -8.08 10.05 3.14
N ARG A 80 -9.06 9.72 3.98
CA ARG A 80 -8.93 9.77 5.43
C ARG A 80 -7.96 8.71 5.95
N LEU A 81 -7.98 7.52 5.36
CA LEU A 81 -7.08 6.42 5.75
C LEU A 81 -5.62 6.72 5.42
N ILE A 82 -5.35 7.32 4.25
CA ILE A 82 -4.00 7.76 3.86
C ILE A 82 -3.42 8.70 4.92
N LEU A 83 -4.22 9.66 5.41
CA LEU A 83 -3.79 10.59 6.45
C LEU A 83 -3.49 9.86 7.78
N VAL A 84 -4.40 9.00 8.24
CA VAL A 84 -4.23 8.28 9.52
C VAL A 84 -3.01 7.36 9.47
N CYS A 85 -2.90 6.52 8.44
CA CYS A 85 -1.81 5.56 8.34
C CYS A 85 -0.47 6.25 8.03
N GLY A 86 -0.48 7.34 7.25
CA GLY A 86 0.70 8.18 7.01
C GLY A 86 1.27 8.75 8.30
N ASN A 87 0.42 9.26 9.20
CA ASN A 87 0.84 9.75 10.52
C ASN A 87 1.42 8.64 11.41
N LEU A 88 0.90 7.42 11.30
CA LEU A 88 1.42 6.25 12.02
C LEU A 88 2.63 5.61 11.34
N GLN A 89 3.00 6.06 10.14
CA GLN A 89 4.08 5.48 9.33
C GLN A 89 3.89 3.97 9.06
N VAL A 90 2.64 3.54 8.86
CA VAL A 90 2.29 2.16 8.51
C VAL A 90 1.86 2.06 7.05
N GLY A 91 2.06 0.90 6.43
CA GLY A 91 1.54 0.61 5.10
C GLY A 91 0.02 0.44 5.08
N ILE A 92 -0.58 0.69 3.93
CA ILE A 92 -2.00 0.44 3.65
C ILE A 92 -2.07 -0.68 2.62
N SER A 93 -2.92 -1.67 2.84
CA SER A 93 -3.24 -2.68 1.83
C SER A 93 -4.73 -2.68 1.55
N LEU A 94 -5.11 -2.38 0.32
CA LEU A 94 -6.49 -2.45 -0.17
C LEU A 94 -6.71 -3.87 -0.70
N VAL A 95 -7.07 -4.79 0.18
CA VAL A 95 -7.17 -6.22 -0.12
C VAL A 95 -8.28 -6.46 -1.14
N PRO A 96 -8.05 -7.32 -2.16
CA PRO A 96 -9.09 -7.63 -3.14
C PRO A 96 -10.30 -8.32 -2.50
N PRO A 97 -11.49 -8.21 -3.12
CA PRO A 97 -12.68 -8.90 -2.65
C PRO A 97 -12.46 -10.42 -2.69
N THR A 98 -13.15 -11.13 -1.80
CA THR A 98 -13.11 -12.61 -1.78
C THR A 98 -14.11 -13.21 -2.77
N ASP A 99 -15.21 -12.50 -3.04
CA ASP A 99 -16.25 -12.93 -3.96
C ASP A 99 -16.04 -12.26 -5.31
N PHE A 100 -15.65 -13.04 -6.32
CA PHE A 100 -15.32 -12.53 -7.65
C PHE A 100 -16.58 -12.30 -8.49
N THR A 101 -17.32 -11.23 -8.16
CA THR A 101 -18.48 -10.78 -8.93
C THR A 101 -18.18 -9.48 -9.70
N PRO A 102 -18.89 -9.19 -10.81
CA PRO A 102 -18.71 -7.93 -11.55
C PRO A 102 -18.95 -6.68 -10.70
N ASP A 103 -19.88 -6.73 -9.75
CA ASP A 103 -20.19 -5.62 -8.85
C ASP A 103 -19.03 -5.37 -7.86
N GLU A 104 -18.44 -6.44 -7.33
CA GLU A 104 -17.25 -6.35 -6.47
C GLU A 104 -16.03 -5.83 -7.23
N LEU A 105 -15.80 -6.27 -8.47
CA LEU A 105 -14.75 -5.70 -9.32
C LEU A 105 -14.97 -4.20 -9.55
N SER A 106 -16.20 -3.82 -9.87
CA SER A 106 -16.57 -2.43 -10.11
C SER A 106 -16.33 -1.57 -8.87
N ASN A 107 -16.73 -2.04 -7.69
CA ASN A 107 -16.48 -1.34 -6.43
C ASN A 107 -14.98 -1.25 -6.12
N TYR A 108 -14.27 -2.37 -6.22
CA TYR A 108 -12.84 -2.43 -5.94
C TYR A 108 -12.05 -1.47 -6.84
N LYS A 109 -12.36 -1.40 -8.14
CA LYS A 109 -11.74 -0.42 -9.06
C LYS A 109 -11.99 1.03 -8.61
N LYS A 110 -13.18 1.38 -8.15
CA LYS A 110 -13.47 2.74 -7.62
C LYS A 110 -12.59 3.07 -6.42
N VAL A 111 -12.44 2.13 -5.48
CA VAL A 111 -11.59 2.30 -4.30
C VAL A 111 -10.13 2.52 -4.71
N LEU A 112 -9.62 1.69 -5.62
CA LEU A 112 -8.24 1.80 -6.12
C LEU A 112 -8.00 3.12 -6.87
N ASN A 113 -8.95 3.55 -7.69
CA ASN A 113 -8.84 4.81 -8.44
C ASN A 113 -8.86 6.02 -7.51
N GLU A 114 -9.76 6.04 -6.52
CA GLU A 114 -9.79 7.10 -5.50
C GLU A 114 -8.49 7.11 -4.70
N ALA A 115 -7.92 5.95 -4.39
CA ALA A 115 -6.62 5.85 -3.74
C ALA A 115 -5.48 6.41 -4.58
N ALA A 116 -5.43 6.09 -5.88
CA ALA A 116 -4.43 6.64 -6.78
C ALA A 116 -4.50 8.16 -6.86
N VAL A 117 -5.71 8.70 -7.04
CA VAL A 117 -5.94 10.15 -7.09
C VAL A 117 -5.61 10.82 -5.74
N ALA A 118 -6.00 10.21 -4.63
CA ALA A 118 -5.70 10.74 -3.30
C ALA A 118 -4.18 10.77 -3.02
N LEU A 119 -3.44 9.73 -3.42
CA LEU A 119 -1.98 9.71 -3.33
C LEU A 119 -1.32 10.81 -4.15
N LEU A 120 -1.77 11.02 -5.39
CA LEU A 120 -1.24 12.08 -6.27
C LEU A 120 -1.48 13.49 -5.71
N LYS A 121 -2.57 13.69 -4.96
CA LYS A 121 -2.89 14.95 -4.29
C LYS A 121 -2.13 15.14 -2.98
N PHE A 122 -1.65 14.07 -2.36
CA PHE A 122 -1.05 14.12 -1.03
C PHE A 122 0.33 14.77 -1.08
N ARG A 123 0.50 15.92 -0.41
CA ARG A 123 1.75 16.71 -0.43
C ARG A 123 2.72 16.40 0.71
N GLY A 124 2.71 15.18 1.23
CA GLY A 124 3.54 14.76 2.37
C GLY A 124 4.13 13.37 2.20
N SER A 125 4.69 12.81 3.28
CA SER A 125 5.12 11.41 3.31
C SER A 125 3.87 10.52 3.26
N ALA A 126 3.49 10.09 2.07
CA ALA A 126 2.40 9.14 1.91
C ALA A 126 2.84 7.76 2.43
N PRO A 127 1.95 7.01 3.12
CA PRO A 127 2.20 5.61 3.39
C PRO A 127 2.28 4.83 2.06
N TYR A 128 3.04 3.74 2.03
CA TYR A 128 3.00 2.82 0.91
C TYR A 128 1.62 2.16 0.85
N LEU A 129 0.96 2.22 -0.31
CA LEU A 129 -0.42 1.78 -0.49
C LEU A 129 -0.48 0.67 -1.55
N PHE A 130 -0.64 -0.56 -1.09
CA PHE A 130 -0.79 -1.74 -1.94
C PHE A 130 -2.23 -1.82 -2.49
N PRO A 131 -2.43 -2.19 -3.77
CA PRO A 131 -1.42 -2.44 -4.81
C PRO A 131 -1.08 -1.19 -5.65
N VAL A 132 -1.66 -0.03 -5.34
CA VAL A 132 -1.60 1.18 -6.17
C VAL A 132 -0.17 1.69 -6.35
N CYS A 133 0.64 1.74 -5.29
CA CYS A 133 2.04 2.14 -5.37
C CYS A 133 2.82 1.22 -6.32
N ASN A 134 2.67 -0.10 -6.20
CA ASN A 134 3.32 -1.07 -7.10
C ASN A 134 2.94 -0.80 -8.56
N TYR A 135 1.69 -0.44 -8.83
CA TYR A 135 1.25 -0.18 -10.18
C TYR A 135 1.76 1.16 -10.73
N LEU A 136 1.76 2.22 -9.91
CA LEU A 136 2.37 3.51 -10.28
C LEU A 136 3.87 3.37 -10.56
N GLU A 137 4.58 2.57 -9.76
CA GLU A 137 5.99 2.23 -9.98
C GLU A 137 6.18 1.47 -11.29
N TYR A 138 5.32 0.50 -11.59
CA TYR A 138 5.31 -0.18 -12.89
C TYR A 138 5.08 0.78 -14.05
N MET A 139 4.10 1.68 -13.95
CA MET A 139 3.82 2.67 -15.00
C MET A 139 5.03 3.59 -15.22
N ALA A 140 5.67 4.06 -14.14
CA ALA A 140 6.88 4.87 -14.23
C ALA A 140 8.05 4.10 -14.86
N ALA A 141 8.27 2.85 -14.45
CA ALA A 141 9.31 1.99 -15.03
C ALA A 141 9.07 1.68 -16.52
N ASN A 142 7.81 1.52 -16.93
CA ASN A 142 7.44 1.38 -18.33
C ASN A 142 7.86 2.62 -19.15
N VAL A 143 7.57 3.83 -18.62
CA VAL A 143 7.94 5.09 -19.28
C VAL A 143 9.46 5.28 -19.35
N LEU A 144 10.18 4.97 -18.28
CA LEU A 144 11.62 5.25 -18.17
C LEU A 144 12.49 4.20 -18.86
N SER A 145 12.05 2.95 -18.92
CA SER A 145 12.90 1.83 -19.35
C SER A 145 12.20 0.83 -20.27
N GLY A 146 10.95 1.08 -20.67
CA GLY A 146 10.21 0.19 -21.56
C GLY A 146 9.84 -1.15 -20.93
N VAL A 147 9.89 -1.26 -19.60
CA VAL A 147 9.53 -2.50 -18.88
C VAL A 147 8.04 -2.80 -19.10
N THR A 148 7.74 -3.95 -19.70
CA THR A 148 6.37 -4.39 -19.99
C THR A 148 5.82 -5.36 -18.95
N VAL A 149 6.68 -5.91 -18.10
CA VAL A 149 6.30 -6.82 -17.00
C VAL A 149 7.16 -6.52 -15.79
N LEU A 150 6.52 -6.27 -14.64
CA LEU A 150 7.18 -6.17 -13.34
C LEU A 150 6.60 -7.23 -12.41
N GLU A 151 7.43 -8.18 -12.03
CA GLU A 151 7.08 -9.26 -11.13
C GLU A 151 7.28 -8.83 -9.66
N PRO A 152 6.24 -8.90 -8.79
CA PRO A 152 6.40 -8.56 -7.39
C PRO A 152 7.38 -9.53 -6.72
N LYS A 153 8.39 -8.96 -6.06
CA LYS A 153 9.42 -9.73 -5.34
C LYS A 153 9.05 -10.00 -3.89
N ASP A 154 8.23 -9.14 -3.29
CA ASP A 154 7.78 -9.29 -1.92
C ASP A 154 6.70 -10.37 -1.80
N LEU A 155 6.76 -11.14 -0.71
CA LEU A 155 5.83 -12.23 -0.45
C LEU A 155 4.40 -11.71 -0.25
N TYR A 156 4.27 -10.54 0.38
CA TYR A 156 2.98 -9.93 0.68
C TYR A 156 2.16 -9.70 -0.60
N THR A 157 2.72 -8.99 -1.57
CA THR A 157 2.04 -8.70 -2.84
C THR A 157 1.69 -9.99 -3.59
N ARG A 158 2.60 -10.99 -3.56
CA ARG A 158 2.37 -12.27 -4.23
C ARG A 158 1.18 -13.02 -3.64
N TYR A 159 1.11 -13.14 -2.31
CA TYR A 159 0.06 -13.91 -1.66
C TYR A 159 -1.28 -13.16 -1.57
N THR A 160 -1.25 -11.85 -1.35
CA THR A 160 -2.46 -11.05 -1.14
C THR A 160 -3.11 -10.61 -2.46
N PHE A 161 -2.34 -10.47 -3.55
CA PHE A 161 -2.86 -9.98 -4.83
C PHE A 161 -2.60 -10.95 -5.97
N LYS A 162 -1.32 -11.24 -6.29
CA LYS A 162 -0.95 -11.96 -7.52
C LYS A 162 -1.60 -13.35 -7.61
N ASN A 163 -1.58 -14.10 -6.51
CA ASN A 163 -2.05 -15.48 -6.49
C ASN A 163 -3.57 -15.60 -6.27
N ILE A 164 -4.25 -14.48 -5.99
CA ILE A 164 -5.68 -14.44 -5.65
C ILE A 164 -6.51 -13.87 -6.80
N LEU A 165 -6.04 -12.79 -7.43
CA LEU A 165 -6.80 -12.10 -8.47
C LEU A 165 -6.79 -12.88 -9.80
N PRO A 166 -7.97 -13.09 -10.44
CA PRO A 166 -8.06 -13.56 -11.82
C PRO A 166 -7.30 -12.65 -12.79
N LEU A 167 -6.67 -13.23 -13.82
CA LEU A 167 -5.83 -12.47 -14.77
C LEU A 167 -6.61 -11.40 -15.53
N ASP A 168 -7.84 -11.71 -15.94
CA ASP A 168 -8.74 -10.78 -16.61
C ASP A 168 -9.12 -9.59 -15.72
N TRP A 169 -9.30 -9.83 -14.41
CA TRP A 169 -9.50 -8.75 -13.43
C TRP A 169 -8.26 -7.89 -13.27
N VAL A 170 -7.07 -8.49 -13.25
CA VAL A 170 -5.80 -7.75 -13.14
C VAL A 170 -5.66 -6.77 -14.30
N ASP A 171 -5.94 -7.19 -15.52
CA ASP A 171 -5.84 -6.31 -16.70
C ASP A 171 -6.87 -5.18 -16.67
N ASP A 172 -8.11 -5.45 -16.27
CA ASP A 172 -9.16 -4.43 -16.13
C ASP A 172 -8.83 -3.42 -15.01
N ILE A 173 -8.34 -3.89 -13.86
CA ILE A 173 -7.88 -3.03 -12.76
C ILE A 173 -6.73 -2.12 -13.22
N LYS A 174 -5.73 -2.67 -13.91
CA LYS A 174 -4.59 -1.91 -14.43
C LYS A 174 -5.04 -0.84 -15.42
N SER A 175 -5.93 -1.18 -16.35
CA SER A 175 -6.48 -0.21 -17.31
C SER A 175 -7.20 0.92 -16.58
N SER A 176 -8.10 0.56 -15.65
CA SER A 176 -8.88 1.54 -14.90
C SER A 176 -8.04 2.49 -14.05
N LEU A 177 -6.99 1.96 -13.39
CA LEU A 177 -6.05 2.77 -12.63
C LEU A 177 -5.25 3.72 -13.53
N ALA A 178 -4.80 3.26 -14.70
CA ALA A 178 -4.08 4.09 -15.64
C ALA A 178 -4.95 5.24 -16.14
N ASP A 179 -6.21 4.95 -16.49
CA ASP A 179 -7.18 5.95 -16.92
C ASP A 179 -7.40 7.02 -15.84
N ALA A 180 -7.61 6.61 -14.58
CA ALA A 180 -7.79 7.53 -13.46
C ALA A 180 -6.56 8.45 -13.24
N VAL A 181 -5.35 7.89 -13.35
CA VAL A 181 -4.09 8.65 -13.21
C VAL A 181 -3.93 9.62 -14.36
N TYR A 182 -4.15 9.17 -15.60
CA TYR A 182 -4.02 10.01 -16.79
C TYR A 182 -5.05 11.14 -16.76
N GLU A 183 -6.31 10.86 -16.46
CA GLU A 183 -7.34 11.88 -16.33
C GLU A 183 -6.95 12.94 -15.29
N HIS A 184 -6.47 12.51 -14.12
CA HIS A 184 -6.05 13.42 -13.06
C HIS A 184 -4.89 14.35 -13.48
N LEU A 185 -3.93 13.85 -14.25
CA LEU A 185 -2.74 14.59 -14.66
C LEU A 185 -2.91 15.38 -15.97
N GLY A 186 -4.05 15.27 -16.64
CA GLY A 186 -4.32 15.94 -17.92
C GLY A 186 -3.87 15.16 -19.15
N GLY A 187 -3.76 13.84 -19.03
CA GLY A 187 -3.49 12.88 -20.11
C GLY A 187 -2.21 12.07 -19.94
N LYS A 188 -2.06 11.03 -20.76
CA LYS A 188 -0.89 10.14 -20.78
C LYS A 188 0.41 10.92 -21.00
N GLU A 189 0.42 11.88 -21.93
CA GLU A 189 1.60 12.70 -22.22
C GLU A 189 2.07 13.48 -20.98
N LYS A 190 1.12 14.07 -20.23
CA LYS A 190 1.42 14.81 -18.99
C LYS A 190 1.94 13.90 -17.87
N PHE A 191 1.44 12.67 -17.80
CA PHE A 191 2.01 11.66 -16.91
C PHE A 191 3.46 11.35 -17.28
N GLU A 192 3.74 11.06 -18.56
CA GLU A 192 5.10 10.74 -19.01
C GLU A 192 6.09 11.89 -18.78
N GLU A 193 5.66 13.13 -19.05
CA GLU A 193 6.44 14.34 -18.73
C GLU A 193 6.76 14.42 -17.23
N SER A 194 5.76 14.19 -16.38
CA SER A 194 5.90 14.26 -14.93
C SER A 194 6.88 13.19 -14.40
N VAL A 195 6.79 11.96 -14.91
CA VAL A 195 7.70 10.87 -14.55
C VAL A 195 9.14 11.20 -14.95
N LYS A 196 9.36 11.67 -16.18
CA LYS A 196 10.70 12.04 -16.68
C LYS A 196 11.29 13.21 -15.87
N LEU A 197 10.49 14.21 -15.54
CA LEU A 197 10.91 15.34 -14.70
C LEU A 197 11.29 14.88 -13.30
N MET A 198 10.47 14.04 -12.67
CA MET A 198 10.74 13.51 -11.33
C MET A 198 12.03 12.69 -11.30
N ALA A 199 12.24 11.84 -12.30
CA ALA A 199 13.48 11.05 -12.43
C ALA A 199 14.71 11.96 -12.61
N TYR A 200 14.62 12.97 -13.46
CA TYR A 200 15.70 13.94 -13.67
C TYR A 200 16.05 14.71 -12.39
N VAL A 201 15.04 15.25 -11.69
CA VAL A 201 15.25 15.98 -10.42
C VAL A 201 15.88 15.05 -9.38
N THR A 202 15.39 13.82 -9.28
CA THR A 202 15.92 12.83 -8.33
C THR A 202 17.39 12.51 -8.63
N SER A 203 17.75 12.21 -9.88
CA SER A 203 19.14 11.92 -10.28
C SER A 203 20.08 13.06 -9.93
N ASN A 204 19.72 14.30 -10.30
CA ASN A 204 20.55 15.48 -10.01
C ASN A 204 20.68 15.77 -8.51
N SER A 205 19.63 15.52 -7.72
CA SER A 205 19.68 15.69 -6.27
C SER A 205 20.59 14.67 -5.58
N VAL A 206 20.69 13.45 -6.13
CA VAL A 206 21.57 12.39 -5.63
C VAL A 206 23.02 12.70 -6.03
N GLU A 207 23.28 13.07 -7.28
CA GLU A 207 24.62 13.44 -7.77
C GLU A 207 25.19 14.67 -7.05
N GLY A 208 24.37 15.68 -6.76
CA GLY A 208 24.77 16.85 -5.97
C GLY A 208 25.16 16.51 -4.51
N LYS A 209 24.56 15.46 -3.93
CA LYS A 209 24.94 14.95 -2.59
C LYS A 209 26.19 14.08 -2.61
N ILE A 210 26.45 13.38 -3.71
CA ILE A 210 27.67 12.57 -3.88
C ILE A 210 28.89 13.47 -4.14
N SER A 211 28.72 14.54 -4.92
CA SER A 211 29.80 15.49 -5.25
C SER A 211 30.11 16.52 -4.16
N GLY A 212 29.21 16.74 -3.20
CA GLY A 212 29.40 17.66 -2.06
C GLY A 212 30.08 17.07 -0.82
N ASN A 213 30.45 15.78 -0.84
CA ASN A 213 31.19 15.09 0.22
C ASN A 213 32.65 14.77 -0.17
N GLY A 214 33.19 15.49 -1.15
CA GLY A 214 34.60 15.43 -1.56
C GLY A 214 35.48 16.43 -0.80
#